data_AF-A0A2W5F6V9-F1
#
_entry.id   AF-A0A2W5F6V9-F1
#
_cell.length_a   1.000
_cell.length_b   1.000
_cell.length_c   1.000
_cell.angle_alpha   90.00
_cell.angle_beta   90.00
_cell.angle_gamma   90.00
#
_symmetry.space_group_name_H-M   'P 1'
#
loop_
_entity.id
_entity.type
_entity.pdbx_description
1 polymer ?
#
loop_
_entity_poly.entity_id
_entity_poly.type
_entity_poly.pdbx_seq_one_letter_code
_entity_poly.pdbx_strand_id
1 'polypeptide(L)' 'MTGKFFAALKQEIGNVRPNTIKMPDDIAAYVIQCHDGDAVAAVETLLDEIHHLQNQLSIATVAMGRGYTRGWKPSAERD' A
#
# COMPACT_ATOMS: atom_id res chain seq x y z
N MET A 1 -2.70 -11.28 -13.18
CA MET A 1 -2.42 -9.94 -13.78
C MET A 1 -2.09 -8.95 -12.67
N THR A 2 -1.24 -9.37 -11.74
CA THR A 2 -1.20 -8.89 -10.35
C THR A 2 0.00 -7.97 -10.19
N GLY A 3 -0.23 -6.70 -9.89
CA GLY A 3 0.84 -5.75 -9.55
C GLY A 3 0.96 -4.49 -10.40
N LYS A 4 0.10 -4.27 -11.41
CA LYS A 4 0.13 -3.00 -12.19
C LYS A 4 -0.40 -1.79 -11.39
N PHE A 5 -1.37 -2.00 -10.51
CA PHE A 5 -2.00 -0.93 -9.74
C PHE A 5 -1.04 -0.32 -8.71
N PHE A 6 -0.47 -1.13 -7.82
CA PHE A 6 0.53 -0.63 -6.87
C PHE A 6 1.88 -0.28 -7.49
N ALA A 7 2.25 -0.82 -8.65
CA ALA A 7 3.46 -0.35 -9.36
C ALA A 7 3.33 1.10 -9.84
N ALA A 8 2.14 1.49 -10.33
CA ALA A 8 1.84 2.87 -10.68
C ALA A 8 1.87 3.78 -9.43
N LEU A 9 1.27 3.34 -8.32
CA LEU A 9 1.32 4.07 -7.04
C LEU A 9 2.73 4.13 -6.40
N LYS A 10 3.53 3.07 -6.50
CA LYS A 10 4.89 3.03 -5.92
C LYS A 10 5.85 3.99 -6.63
N GLN A 11 5.69 4.20 -7.94
CA GLN A 11 6.48 5.16 -8.71
C GLN A 11 6.36 6.59 -8.13
N GLU A 12 5.23 6.93 -7.49
CA GLU A 12 4.91 8.29 -7.01
C GLU A 12 5.40 8.57 -5.57
N ILE A 13 5.59 7.54 -4.72
CA ILE A 13 5.98 7.71 -3.30
C ILE A 13 7.50 7.85 -3.11
N GLY A 14 8.31 7.49 -4.11
CA GLY A 14 9.78 7.41 -4.00
C GLY A 14 10.53 8.75 -3.89
N ASN A 15 9.88 9.90 -4.09
CA ASN A 15 10.54 11.21 -4.05
C ASN A 15 9.57 12.33 -3.61
N VAL A 16 9.38 12.49 -2.29
CA VAL A 16 8.41 13.43 -1.72
C VAL A 16 8.86 14.89 -1.87
N ARG A 17 8.18 15.62 -2.77
CA ARG A 17 7.64 16.96 -2.50
C ARG A 17 6.12 16.79 -2.56
N PRO A 18 5.32 17.31 -1.61
CA PRO A 18 3.88 17.12 -1.66
C PRO A 18 3.31 18.00 -2.78
N ASN A 19 3.25 17.47 -4.00
CA ASN A 19 2.36 18.05 -4.98
C ASN A 19 0.97 17.50 -4.67
N THR A 20 0.06 18.41 -4.38
CA THR A 20 -1.34 18.14 -4.08
C THR A 20 -1.88 17.04 -4.99
N ILE A 21 -2.08 15.84 -4.45
CA ILE A 21 -3.01 14.89 -5.04
C ILE A 21 -4.33 15.64 -5.00
N LYS A 22 -4.73 16.23 -6.13
CA LYS A 22 -6.09 16.71 -6.31
C LYS A 22 -6.93 15.45 -6.27
N MET A 23 -7.39 15.06 -5.09
CA MET A 23 -8.25 13.89 -4.91
C MET A 23 -9.43 14.09 -5.86
N PRO A 24 -9.61 13.24 -6.88
CA PRO A 24 -10.96 13.01 -7.35
C PRO A 24 -11.68 12.32 -6.19
N ASP A 25 -12.94 12.65 -5.98
CA ASP A 25 -13.84 12.08 -4.97
C ASP A 25 -14.03 10.54 -5.07
N ASP A 26 -13.15 9.77 -5.75
CA ASP A 26 -13.41 8.37 -6.04
C ASP A 26 -12.17 7.48 -6.29
N ILE A 27 -11.26 7.39 -5.32
CA ILE A 27 -10.20 6.35 -5.33
C ILE A 27 -10.84 4.95 -5.38
N ALA A 28 -11.97 4.77 -4.68
CA ALA A 28 -12.70 3.51 -4.68
C ALA A 28 -13.24 3.17 -6.07
N ALA A 29 -13.93 4.09 -6.77
CA ALA A 29 -14.36 3.81 -8.14
C ALA A 29 -13.20 3.68 -9.11
N TYR A 30 -12.08 4.39 -8.90
CA TYR A 30 -10.89 4.19 -9.72
C TYR A 30 -10.36 2.76 -9.59
N VAL A 31 -10.23 2.27 -8.35
CA VAL A 31 -9.83 0.89 -8.07
C VAL A 31 -10.83 -0.08 -8.71
N ILE A 32 -12.13 0.10 -8.51
CA ILE A 32 -13.17 -0.76 -9.12
C ILE A 32 -13.09 -0.73 -10.65
N GLN A 33 -12.87 0.44 -11.25
CA GLN A 33 -12.74 0.61 -12.70
C GLN A 33 -11.49 -0.08 -13.27
N CYS A 34 -10.40 -0.15 -12.51
CA CYS A 34 -9.21 -0.94 -12.88
C CYS A 34 -9.47 -2.45 -12.91
N HIS A 35 -10.55 -2.90 -12.27
CA HIS A 35 -11.03 -4.28 -12.28
C HIS A 35 -12.28 -4.45 -13.16
N ASP A 36 -12.44 -3.61 -14.18
CA ASP A 36 -13.58 -3.66 -15.12
C ASP A 36 -14.96 -3.57 -14.45
N GLY A 37 -15.03 -2.92 -13.28
CA GLY A 37 -16.25 -2.83 -12.49
C GLY A 37 -16.45 -3.98 -11.49
N ASP A 38 -15.56 -4.98 -11.47
CA ASP A 38 -15.60 -6.08 -10.51
C ASP A 38 -15.06 -5.64 -9.14
N ALA A 39 -15.98 -5.21 -8.28
CA ALA A 39 -15.65 -4.78 -6.93
C ALA A 39 -15.10 -5.91 -6.05
N VAL A 40 -15.45 -7.18 -6.30
CA VAL A 40 -14.95 -8.31 -5.52
C VAL A 40 -13.50 -8.57 -5.88
N ALA A 41 -13.18 -8.67 -7.17
CA ALA A 41 -11.80 -8.84 -7.64
C ALA A 41 -10.89 -7.68 -7.20
N ALA A 42 -11.44 -6.46 -7.16
CA ALA A 42 -10.74 -5.30 -6.66
C ALA A 42 -10.40 -5.41 -5.16
N VAL A 43 -11.36 -5.81 -4.33
CA VAL A 43 -11.14 -6.00 -2.89
C VAL A 43 -10.18 -7.16 -2.61
N GLU A 44 -10.32 -8.29 -3.31
CA GLU A 44 -9.38 -9.43 -3.19
C GLU A 44 -7.94 -9.01 -3.50
N THR A 45 -7.75 -8.23 -4.56
CA THR A 45 -6.44 -7.70 -4.93
C THR A 45 -5.87 -6.78 -3.86
N LEU A 46 -6.68 -5.88 -3.29
CA LEU A 46 -6.24 -5.01 -2.20
C LEU A 46 -5.85 -5.80 -0.94
N LEU A 47 -6.60 -6.85 -0.60
CA LEU A 47 -6.28 -7.72 0.55
C LEU A 47 -4.96 -8.46 0.34
N ASP A 48 -4.73 -9.01 -0.85
CA ASP A 48 -3.47 -9.67 -1.20
C ASP A 48 -2.28 -8.70 -1.12
N GLU A 49 -2.45 -7.48 -1.60
CA GLU A 49 -1.43 -6.45 -1.54
C GLU A 49 -1.13 -6.01 -0.10
N ILE A 50 -2.16 -5.86 0.75
CA ILE A 50 -2.00 -5.58 2.19
C ILE A 50 -1.20 -6.71 2.87
N HIS A 51 -1.57 -7.97 2.63
CA HIS A 51 -0.83 -9.11 3.19
C HIS A 51 0.63 -9.13 2.72
N HIS A 52 0.86 -8.84 1.44
CA HIS A 52 2.20 -8.76 0.88
C HIS A 52 3.05 -7.66 1.55
N LEU A 53 2.48 -6.47 1.74
CA LEU A 53 3.15 -5.34 2.40
C LEU A 53 3.42 -5.62 3.88
N GLN A 54 2.47 -6.23 4.59
CA GLN A 54 2.64 -6.64 5.98
C GLN A 54 3.78 -7.68 6.11
N ASN A 55 3.88 -8.63 5.17
CA ASN A 55 4.97 -9.58 5.15
C ASN A 55 6.33 -8.90 4.90
N GLN A 56 6.42 -7.99 3.92
CA GLN A 56 7.65 -7.22 3.70
C GLN A 56 8.04 -6.41 4.94
N LEU A 57 7.07 -5.78 5.59
CA LEU A 57 7.30 -5.00 6.80
C LEU A 57 7.77 -5.89 7.96
N SER A 58 7.21 -7.08 8.12
CA SER A 58 7.64 -8.06 9.13
C SER A 58 9.09 -8.46 8.93
N ILE A 59 9.46 -8.85 7.70
CA ILE A 59 10.83 -9.22 7.34
C ILE A 59 11.78 -8.07 7.61
N ALA A 60 11.44 -6.87 7.14
CA ALA A 60 12.25 -5.68 7.37
C ALA A 60 12.39 -5.39 8.87
N THR A 61 11.31 -5.48 9.65
CA THR A 61 11.33 -5.23 11.10
C THR A 61 12.22 -6.21 11.85
N VAL A 62 12.29 -7.48 11.42
CA VAL A 62 13.19 -8.48 12.01
C VAL A 62 14.64 -8.25 11.59
N ALA A 63 14.87 -7.87 10.33
CA ALA A 63 16.21 -7.60 9.80
C ALA A 63 16.81 -6.30 10.35
N MET A 64 15.99 -5.27 10.54
CA MET A 64 16.36 -4.01 11.17
C MET A 64 16.54 -4.23 12.66
N GLY A 65 17.78 -4.36 13.13
CA GLY A 65 18.07 -4.52 14.56
C GLY A 65 17.49 -3.39 15.43
N ARG A 66 17.35 -3.61 16.74
CA ARG A 66 16.68 -2.69 17.70
C ARG A 66 17.11 -1.22 17.64
N GLY A 67 18.35 -0.94 17.23
CA GLY A 67 18.88 0.43 17.15
C GLY A 67 18.50 1.20 15.88
N TYR A 68 18.05 0.53 14.82
CA TYR A 68 17.84 1.14 13.50
C TYR A 68 16.72 2.19 13.50
N THR A 69 15.65 1.94 14.27
CA THR A 69 14.48 2.82 14.39
C THR A 69 14.43 3.57 15.72
N ARG A 70 15.54 3.58 16.49
CA ARG A 70 15.61 4.17 17.85
C ARG A 70 14.48 3.67 18.78
N GLY A 71 14.13 2.39 18.67
CA GLY A 71 13.10 1.74 19.49
C GLY A 71 11.67 1.84 18.97
N TRP A 72 11.41 2.56 17.87
CA TRP A 72 10.09 2.54 17.24
C TRP A 72 9.83 1.19 16.55
N LYS A 73 8.63 0.64 16.72
CA LYS A 73 8.21 -0.61 16.08
C LYS A 73 6.83 -0.40 15.42
N PRO A 74 6.63 -0.87 14.18
CA PRO A 74 5.31 -0.80 13.55
C PRO A 74 4.28 -1.61 14.35
N SER A 75 3.09 -1.05 14.52
CA SER A 75 1.91 -1.71 15.10
C SER A 75 0.90 -2.03 14.00
N ALA A 76 0.23 -3.17 14.12
CA ALA A 76 -0.86 -3.56 13.21
C ALA A 76 -2.24 -3.08 13.71
N GLU A 77 -2.35 -2.71 14.98
CA GLU A 77 -3.59 -2.16 15.54
C GLU A 77 -3.83 -0.75 15.01
N ARG A 78 -5.10 -0.44 14.73
CA ARG A 78 -5.56 0.92 14.45
C ARG A 78 -6.22 1.44 15.72
N ASP A 79 -5.78 2.59 16.21
CA ASP A 79 -6.44 3.35 17.29
C ASP A 79 -7.80 3.91 16.87
#